data_AF-A0A959UZY4-F1
#
_entry.id   AF-A0A959UZY4-F1
#
_cell.length_a   1.000
_cell.length_b   1.000
_cell.length_c   1.000
_cell.angle_alpha   90.00
_cell.angle_beta   90.00
_cell.angle_gamma   90.00
#
_symmetry.space_group_name_H-M   'P 1'
#
loop_
_entity.id
_entity.type
_entity.pdbx_description
1 polymer ?
#
loop_
_entity_poly.entity_id
_entity_poly.type
_entity_poly.pdbx_seq_one_letter_code
_entity_poly.pdbx_strand_id
1 'polypeptide(L)'
;WWSGRKVYRFNDFIANLGCGIGSQVVGAFTKTLIFAAYLYVWDHWRLFTVGNGALAWVGAFLLVDLLYYWFHRASHEVNAFWAAHVVHHQSEEYNLSVALRQSWFQGLISWWFYLPMAWLGFHPLTIVTVGAFNTLYQFWIHTKAIGKLG
;
A
#
# COMPACT_ATOMS: atom_id res chain seq x y z
N TRP A 1 19.51 -9.64 -15.60
CA TRP A 1 19.48 -8.50 -16.52
C TRP A 1 19.76 -8.87 -18.00
N TRP A 2 20.35 -10.05 -18.30
CA TRP A 2 20.72 -10.51 -19.66
C TRP A 2 19.86 -11.66 -20.23
N SER A 3 18.58 -11.77 -19.88
CA SER A 3 17.79 -12.95 -20.27
C SER A 3 17.18 -12.91 -21.69
N GLY A 4 17.31 -11.81 -22.43
CA GLY A 4 16.67 -11.63 -23.75
C GLY A 4 15.13 -11.71 -23.74
N ARG A 5 14.51 -11.88 -22.56
CA ARG A 5 13.06 -11.99 -22.40
C ARG A 5 12.44 -10.60 -22.54
N LYS A 6 11.42 -10.47 -23.38
CA LYS A 6 10.55 -9.29 -23.38
C LYS A 6 9.75 -9.28 -22.07
N VAL A 7 10.25 -8.55 -21.07
CA VAL A 7 9.60 -8.44 -19.74
C VAL A 7 8.50 -7.38 -19.75
N TYR A 8 8.61 -6.38 -20.62
CA TYR A 8 7.71 -5.24 -20.70
C TYR A 8 7.08 -5.15 -22.09
N ARG A 9 5.76 -5.02 -22.13
CA ARG A 9 4.99 -4.62 -23.31
C ARG A 9 4.81 -3.10 -23.25
N PHE A 10 5.19 -2.37 -24.31
CA PHE A 10 5.27 -0.90 -24.25
C PHE A 10 3.94 -0.23 -23.87
N ASN A 11 2.83 -0.68 -24.46
CA ASN A 11 1.49 -0.17 -24.14
C ASN A 11 1.11 -0.39 -22.66
N ASP A 12 1.38 -1.58 -22.13
CA ASP A 12 1.11 -1.94 -20.73
C ASP A 12 1.99 -1.13 -19.77
N PHE A 13 3.27 -0.95 -20.11
CA PHE A 13 4.19 -0.11 -19.35
C PHE A 13 3.68 1.35 -19.23
N ILE A 14 3.28 1.96 -20.34
CA ILE A 14 2.74 3.33 -20.34
C ILE A 14 1.42 3.41 -19.55
N ALA A 15 0.54 2.41 -19.70
CA ALA A 15 -0.71 2.36 -18.93
C ALA A 15 -0.44 2.25 -17.42
N ASN A 16 0.49 1.38 -17.00
CA ASN A 16 0.84 1.20 -15.59
C ASN A 16 1.48 2.45 -15.01
N LEU A 17 2.38 3.10 -15.76
CA LEU A 17 3.00 4.36 -15.36
C LEU A 17 1.94 5.48 -15.24
N GLY A 18 1.00 5.57 -16.18
CA GLY A 18 -0.12 6.52 -16.13
C GLY A 18 -1.01 6.31 -14.91
N CYS A 19 -1.36 5.05 -14.59
CA CYS A 19 -2.07 4.72 -13.35
C CYS A 19 -1.29 5.16 -12.12
N GLY A 20 0.01 4.86 -12.06
CA GLY A 20 0.88 5.23 -10.96
C GLY A 20 0.99 6.73 -10.76
N ILE A 21 1.24 7.50 -11.82
CA ILE A 21 1.27 8.97 -11.76
C ILE A 21 -0.07 9.51 -11.26
N GLY A 22 -1.18 9.06 -11.83
CA GLY A 22 -2.51 9.48 -11.40
C GLY A 22 -2.77 9.17 -9.92
N SER A 23 -2.36 7.98 -9.45
CA SER A 23 -2.49 7.60 -8.04
C SER A 23 -1.65 8.47 -7.10
N GLN A 24 -0.46 8.93 -7.52
CA GLN A 24 0.34 9.85 -6.70
C GLN A 24 -0.24 11.26 -6.68
N VAL A 25 -0.74 11.75 -7.82
CA VAL A 25 -1.39 13.07 -7.91
C VAL A 25 -2.65 13.10 -7.04
N VAL A 26 -3.57 12.15 -7.21
CA VAL A 26 -4.77 12.03 -6.35
C VAL A 26 -4.36 11.76 -4.89
N GLY A 27 -3.33 10.93 -4.71
CA GLY A 27 -2.72 10.63 -3.42
C GLY A 27 -2.24 11.88 -2.68
N ALA A 28 -1.65 12.86 -3.36
CA ALA A 28 -1.15 14.08 -2.72
C ALA A 28 -2.27 14.87 -2.00
N PHE A 29 -3.46 14.92 -2.59
CA PHE A 29 -4.63 15.58 -1.97
C PHE A 29 -5.27 14.71 -0.90
N THR A 30 -5.46 13.42 -1.17
CA THR A 30 -6.17 12.50 -0.28
C THR A 30 -5.35 12.10 0.96
N LYS A 31 -4.02 11.98 0.85
CA LYS A 31 -3.13 11.66 1.97
C LYS A 31 -3.19 12.71 3.08
N THR A 32 -3.31 14.00 2.73
CA THR A 32 -3.45 15.08 3.73
C THR A 32 -4.74 14.92 4.54
N LEU A 33 -5.86 14.63 3.86
CA LEU A 33 -7.15 14.39 4.51
C LEU A 33 -7.10 13.14 5.40
N ILE A 34 -6.56 12.03 4.87
CA ILE A 34 -6.41 10.78 5.62
C ILE A 34 -5.51 10.98 6.84
N PHE A 35 -4.39 11.70 6.68
CA PHE A 35 -3.48 12.01 7.78
C PHE A 35 -4.17 12.82 8.87
N ALA A 36 -4.90 13.88 8.50
CA ALA A 36 -5.64 14.70 9.45
C ALA A 36 -6.73 13.89 10.18
N ALA A 37 -7.48 13.06 9.46
CA ALA A 37 -8.51 12.19 10.04
C ALA A 37 -7.88 11.16 11.00
N TYR A 38 -6.79 10.51 10.59
CA TYR A 38 -6.06 9.58 11.44
C TYR A 38 -5.50 10.28 12.69
N LEU A 39 -4.88 11.46 12.53
CA LEU A 39 -4.35 12.24 13.64
C LEU A 39 -5.46 12.64 14.62
N TYR A 40 -6.63 13.04 14.13
CA TYR A 40 -7.79 13.34 14.97
C TYR A 40 -8.22 12.12 15.81
N VAL A 41 -8.34 10.95 15.18
CA VAL A 41 -8.68 9.70 15.90
C VAL A 41 -7.58 9.34 16.92
N TRP A 42 -6.31 9.49 16.54
CA TRP A 42 -5.19 9.23 17.45
C TRP A 42 -5.14 10.22 18.62
N ASP A 43 -5.48 11.49 18.42
CA ASP A 43 -5.43 12.49 19.48
C ASP A 43 -6.58 12.33 20.48
N HIS A 44 -7.78 12.06 19.98
CA HIS A 44 -8.98 12.04 20.81
C HIS A 44 -9.39 10.65 21.29
N TRP A 45 -9.10 9.59 20.51
CA TRP A 45 -9.67 8.24 20.74
C TRP A 45 -8.61 7.13 20.87
N ARG A 46 -7.33 7.46 21.06
CA ARG A 46 -6.32 6.43 21.39
C ARG A 46 -6.55 5.85 22.79
N LEU A 47 -6.41 4.55 22.91
CA LEU A 47 -6.50 3.80 24.17
C LEU A 47 -5.14 3.72 24.89
N PHE A 48 -4.06 3.75 24.12
CA PHE A 48 -2.69 3.70 24.62
C PHE A 48 -1.85 4.80 23.98
N THR A 49 -0.64 5.02 24.50
CA THR A 49 0.36 5.88 23.85
C THR A 49 1.63 5.06 23.65
N VAL A 50 1.97 4.81 22.39
CA VAL A 50 3.15 4.03 22.02
C VAL A 50 4.35 4.98 21.90
N GLY A 51 5.44 4.65 22.59
CA GLY A 51 6.69 5.41 22.52
C GLY A 51 7.45 5.21 21.20
N ASN A 52 8.60 5.88 21.07
CA ASN A 52 9.40 5.88 19.83
C ASN A 52 10.56 4.87 19.81
N GLY A 53 10.54 3.85 20.66
CA GLY A 53 11.62 2.86 20.79
C GLY A 53 11.64 1.83 19.67
N ALA A 54 12.75 1.10 19.50
CA ALA A 54 12.91 0.11 18.42
C ALA A 54 11.79 -0.95 18.37
N LEU A 55 11.33 -1.42 19.53
CA LEU A 55 10.21 -2.38 19.61
C LEU A 55 8.90 -1.79 19.08
N ALA A 56 8.66 -0.50 19.27
CA ALA A 56 7.49 0.17 18.70
C ALA A 56 7.55 0.23 17.18
N TRP A 57 8.72 0.51 16.61
CA TRP A 57 8.92 0.51 15.15
C TRP A 57 8.78 -0.90 14.54
N VAL A 58 9.35 -1.92 15.18
CA VAL A 58 9.19 -3.32 14.74
C VAL A 58 7.72 -3.74 14.85
N GLY A 59 7.07 -3.46 15.97
CA GLY A 59 5.65 -3.74 16.18
C GLY A 59 4.77 -3.03 15.15
N ALA A 60 5.06 -1.76 14.85
CA ALA A 60 4.37 -1.00 13.81
C ALA A 60 4.55 -1.64 12.43
N PHE A 61 5.77 -2.08 12.07
CA PHE A 61 6.04 -2.75 10.80
C PHE A 61 5.23 -4.03 10.63
N LEU A 62 5.25 -4.91 11.64
CA LEU A 62 4.48 -6.15 11.62
C LEU A 62 2.97 -5.90 11.56
N LEU A 63 2.49 -4.90 12.30
CA LEU A 63 1.07 -4.57 12.33
C LEU A 63 0.61 -3.94 11.01
N VAL A 64 1.38 -3.03 10.41
CA VAL A 64 1.08 -2.49 9.07
C VAL A 64 0.98 -3.61 8.04
N ASP A 65 1.91 -4.56 8.06
CA ASP A 65 1.91 -5.71 7.15
C ASP A 65 0.66 -6.60 7.34
N LEU A 66 0.30 -6.88 8.60
CA LEU A 66 -0.91 -7.64 8.94
C LEU A 66 -2.20 -6.92 8.50
N LEU A 67 -2.29 -5.61 8.70
CA LEU A 67 -3.46 -4.83 8.30
C LEU A 67 -3.56 -4.71 6.77
N TYR A 68 -2.41 -4.60 6.09
CA TYR A 68 -2.35 -4.70 4.64
C TYR A 68 -2.83 -6.07 4.16
N TYR A 69 -2.43 -7.17 4.79
CA TYR A 69 -2.91 -8.52 4.46
C TYR A 69 -4.45 -8.59 4.50
N TRP A 70 -5.08 -8.06 5.56
CA TRP A 70 -6.53 -8.07 5.68
C TRP A 70 -7.21 -7.18 4.63
N PHE A 71 -6.66 -6.00 4.35
CA PHE A 71 -7.13 -5.16 3.25
C PHE A 71 -7.07 -5.91 1.92
N HIS A 72 -5.91 -6.48 1.59
CA HIS A 72 -5.69 -7.18 0.34
C HIS A 72 -6.61 -8.41 0.22
N ARG A 73 -6.73 -9.22 1.27
CA ARG A 73 -7.66 -10.34 1.32
C ARG A 73 -9.10 -9.89 1.08
N ALA A 74 -9.55 -8.86 1.79
CA ALA A 74 -10.90 -8.33 1.61
C ALA A 74 -11.12 -7.79 0.18
N SER A 75 -10.10 -7.22 -0.44
CA SER A 75 -10.11 -6.83 -1.85
C SER A 75 -10.27 -7.98 -2.83
N HIS A 76 -9.95 -9.22 -2.45
CA HIS A 76 -10.17 -10.42 -3.27
C HIS A 76 -11.44 -11.19 -2.91
N GLU A 77 -12.05 -10.93 -1.75
CA GLU A 77 -13.24 -11.64 -1.27
C GLU A 77 -14.54 -10.81 -1.33
N VAL A 78 -14.46 -9.47 -1.40
CA VAL A 78 -15.63 -8.57 -1.34
C VAL A 78 -15.66 -7.61 -2.52
N ASN A 79 -16.79 -7.57 -3.25
CA ASN A 79 -16.98 -6.79 -4.47
C ASN A 79 -16.65 -5.29 -4.33
N ALA A 80 -17.03 -4.66 -3.20
CA ALA A 80 -16.76 -3.24 -2.96
C ALA A 80 -15.25 -2.94 -2.88
N PHE A 81 -14.49 -3.81 -2.21
CA PHE A 81 -13.04 -3.67 -2.11
C PHE A 81 -12.32 -4.13 -3.38
N TRP A 82 -12.89 -5.11 -4.10
CA TRP A 82 -12.43 -5.50 -5.43
C TRP A 82 -12.54 -4.35 -6.43
N ALA A 83 -13.63 -3.57 -6.41
CA ALA A 83 -13.78 -2.42 -7.31
C ALA A 83 -12.64 -1.40 -7.16
N ALA A 84 -12.11 -1.23 -5.95
CA ALA A 84 -10.97 -0.38 -5.69
C ALA A 84 -9.62 -1.04 -6.05
N HIS A 85 -9.56 -2.36 -6.17
CA HIS A 85 -8.32 -3.12 -6.32
C HIS A 85 -8.10 -3.72 -7.72
N VAL A 86 -9.18 -3.97 -8.48
CA VAL A 86 -9.14 -4.62 -9.79
C VAL A 86 -8.22 -3.92 -10.78
N VAL A 87 -8.07 -2.60 -10.67
CA VAL A 87 -7.12 -1.82 -11.50
C VAL A 87 -5.73 -2.44 -11.44
N HIS A 88 -5.27 -2.88 -10.26
CA HIS A 88 -3.98 -3.52 -10.08
C HIS A 88 -3.88 -4.87 -10.82
N HIS A 89 -4.96 -5.64 -10.84
CA HIS A 89 -5.03 -6.97 -11.46
C HIS A 89 -5.41 -6.97 -12.94
N GLN A 90 -5.51 -5.82 -13.59
CA GLN A 90 -5.86 -5.73 -15.01
C GLN A 90 -4.70 -6.02 -15.96
N SER A 91 -3.45 -5.96 -15.50
CA SER A 91 -2.31 -6.28 -16.37
C SER A 91 -2.15 -7.79 -16.52
N GLU A 92 -1.87 -8.23 -17.74
CA GLU A 92 -1.49 -9.62 -18.05
C GLU A 92 -0.01 -9.89 -17.76
N GLU A 93 0.75 -8.85 -17.41
CA GLU A 93 2.17 -8.93 -17.08
C GLU A 93 2.38 -9.10 -15.57
N TYR A 94 3.57 -9.56 -15.19
CA TYR A 94 4.01 -9.60 -13.79
C TYR A 94 5.43 -9.06 -13.70
N ASN A 95 5.57 -7.74 -13.70
CA ASN A 95 6.86 -7.03 -13.69
C ASN A 95 6.76 -5.74 -12.85
N LEU A 96 7.87 -5.02 -12.71
CA LEU A 96 7.94 -3.89 -11.76
C LEU A 96 7.01 -2.72 -12.14
N SER A 97 6.62 -2.57 -13.41
CA SER A 97 5.67 -1.53 -13.78
C SER A 97 4.28 -1.85 -13.26
N VAL A 98 3.88 -3.12 -13.19
CA VAL A 98 2.59 -3.55 -12.65
C VAL A 98 2.43 -3.15 -11.18
N ALA A 99 3.52 -3.12 -10.40
CA ALA A 99 3.49 -2.60 -9.03
C ALA A 99 3.00 -1.14 -8.97
N LEU A 100 3.30 -0.33 -10.00
CA LEU A 100 2.87 1.06 -10.10
C LEU A 100 1.39 1.20 -10.50
N ARG A 101 0.76 0.13 -11.00
CA ARG A 101 -0.64 0.13 -11.44
C ARG A 101 -1.58 0.10 -10.24
N GLN A 102 -1.68 1.20 -9.52
CA GLN A 102 -2.59 1.34 -8.37
C GLN A 102 -3.84 2.11 -8.78
N SER A 103 -4.99 1.76 -8.18
CA SER A 103 -6.19 2.58 -8.30
C SER A 103 -5.98 3.94 -7.63
N TRP A 104 -6.52 4.99 -8.23
CA TRP A 104 -6.37 6.36 -7.73
C TRP A 104 -7.06 6.57 -6.38
N PHE A 105 -8.10 5.78 -6.09
CA PHE A 105 -8.91 5.91 -4.89
C PHE A 105 -8.63 4.83 -3.85
N GLN A 106 -7.67 3.92 -4.10
CA GLN A 106 -7.36 2.81 -3.17
C GLN A 106 -7.08 3.31 -1.75
N GLY A 107 -6.35 4.42 -1.60
CA GLY A 107 -6.04 5.01 -0.29
C GLY A 107 -7.27 5.44 0.51
N LEU A 108 -8.32 5.95 -0.15
CA LEU A 108 -9.57 6.34 0.51
C LEU A 108 -10.38 5.15 1.02
N ILE A 109 -10.08 3.95 0.53
CA ILE A 109 -10.71 2.70 0.94
C ILE A 109 -9.84 1.96 1.97
N SER A 110 -8.52 1.89 1.73
CA SER A 110 -7.63 1.10 2.57
C SER A 110 -7.33 1.74 3.92
N TRP A 111 -7.41 3.07 4.06
CA TRP A 111 -7.04 3.74 5.31
C TRP A 111 -7.87 3.30 6.53
N TRP A 112 -9.12 2.89 6.32
CA TRP A 112 -10.00 2.35 7.37
C TRP A 112 -9.39 1.12 8.06
N PHE A 113 -8.65 0.29 7.33
CA PHE A 113 -7.95 -0.88 7.88
C PHE A 113 -6.81 -0.49 8.82
N TYR A 114 -6.33 0.75 8.76
CA TYR A 114 -5.23 1.24 9.61
C TYR A 114 -5.72 1.99 10.86
N LEU A 115 -7.03 2.23 11.02
CA LEU A 115 -7.60 2.82 12.24
C LEU A 115 -7.26 2.07 13.54
N PRO A 116 -7.16 0.72 13.58
CA PRO A 116 -6.70 0.02 14.77
C PRO A 116 -5.36 0.52 15.30
N MET A 117 -4.46 1.00 14.44
CA MET A 117 -3.19 1.56 14.88
C MET A 117 -3.37 2.89 15.64
N ALA A 118 -4.38 3.69 15.29
CA ALA A 118 -4.69 4.94 15.98
C ALA A 118 -5.17 4.65 17.40
N TRP A 119 -6.11 3.70 17.53
CA TRP A 119 -6.61 3.25 18.83
C TRP A 119 -5.50 2.63 19.69
N LEU A 120 -4.58 1.89 19.08
CA LEU A 120 -3.42 1.34 19.77
C LEU A 120 -2.35 2.39 20.12
N GLY A 121 -2.49 3.64 19.65
CA GLY A 121 -1.61 4.73 20.05
C GLY A 121 -0.38 4.93 19.20
N PHE A 122 -0.29 4.33 18.00
CA PHE A 122 0.83 4.58 17.08
C PHE A 122 0.72 5.96 16.45
N HIS A 123 1.77 6.77 16.62
CA HIS A 123 1.82 8.12 16.08
C HIS A 123 1.67 8.11 14.54
N PRO A 124 0.94 9.05 13.93
CA PRO A 124 0.70 9.07 12.49
C PRO A 124 1.97 9.01 11.64
N LEU A 125 3.05 9.69 12.08
CA LEU A 125 4.33 9.66 11.38
C LEU A 125 4.96 8.25 11.35
N THR A 126 4.80 7.45 12.40
CA THR A 126 5.30 6.07 12.42
C THR A 126 4.67 5.26 11.30
N ILE A 127 3.36 5.43 11.08
CA ILE A 127 2.62 4.71 10.03
C ILE A 127 2.98 5.20 8.64
N VAL A 128 3.12 6.51 8.44
CA VAL A 128 3.56 7.06 7.15
C VAL A 128 4.93 6.49 6.78
N THR A 129 5.87 6.48 7.73
CA THR A 129 7.22 5.96 7.52
C THR A 129 7.22 4.46 7.27
N VAL A 130 6.60 3.68 8.16
CA VAL A 130 6.53 2.21 8.05
C VAL A 130 5.77 1.77 6.79
N GLY A 131 4.67 2.43 6.47
CA GLY A 131 3.88 2.17 5.26
C GLY A 131 4.69 2.42 3.98
N ALA A 132 5.55 3.45 3.97
CA ALA A 132 6.47 3.67 2.86
C ALA A 132 7.48 2.53 2.70
N PHE A 133 8.08 2.06 3.81
CA PHE A 133 8.99 0.90 3.77
C PHE A 133 8.28 -0.39 3.34
N ASN A 134 7.07 -0.64 3.85
CA ASN A 134 6.27 -1.80 3.47
C ASN A 134 5.90 -1.75 1.97
N THR A 135 5.53 -0.57 1.45
CA THR A 135 5.28 -0.37 0.01
C THR A 135 6.52 -0.63 -0.84
N LEU A 136 7.70 -0.13 -0.41
CA LEU A 136 8.96 -0.37 -1.11
C LEU A 136 9.33 -1.85 -1.11
N TYR A 137 9.10 -2.56 -0.01
CA TYR A 137 9.28 -4.00 0.07
C TYR A 137 8.38 -4.73 -0.93
N GLN A 138 7.09 -4.38 -1.01
CA GLN A 138 6.13 -4.96 -1.96
C GLN A 138 6.42 -4.64 -3.44
N PHE A 139 7.15 -3.57 -3.73
CA PHE A 139 7.52 -3.24 -5.11
C PHE A 139 8.41 -4.34 -5.72
N TRP A 140 9.42 -4.80 -4.98
CA TRP A 140 10.45 -5.71 -5.49
C TRP A 140 9.96 -7.12 -5.79
N ILE A 141 8.88 -7.55 -5.15
CA ILE A 141 8.30 -8.87 -5.42
C ILE A 141 7.65 -8.96 -6.81
N HIS A 142 7.37 -7.83 -7.46
CA HIS A 142 6.82 -7.77 -8.82
C HIS A 142 7.91 -7.93 -9.88
N THR A 143 8.61 -9.06 -9.88
CA THR A 143 9.73 -9.29 -10.81
C THR A 143 9.69 -10.68 -11.43
N LYS A 144 10.03 -10.76 -12.72
CA LYS A 144 10.35 -12.03 -13.42
C LYS A 144 11.84 -12.37 -13.36
N ALA A 145 12.65 -11.52 -12.71
CA ALA A 145 14.11 -11.65 -12.70
C ALA A 145 14.60 -12.70 -11.69
N ILE A 146 13.84 -12.90 -10.62
CA ILE A 146 14.06 -13.95 -9.63
C ILE A 146 13.09 -15.09 -10.00
N GLY A 147 13.55 -16.34 -9.92
CA GLY A 147 12.70 -17.50 -10.17
C GLY A 147 11.58 -17.64 -9.14
N LYS A 148 10.83 -18.74 -9.20
CA LYS A 148 9.82 -19.04 -8.17
C LYS A 148 10.54 -19.31 -6.84
N LEU A 149 10.10 -18.64 -5.77
CA LEU A 149 10.50 -18.95 -4.39
C LEU A 149 9.58 -20.00 -3.73
N GLY A 150 8.71 -20.64 -4.54
CA GLY A 150 7.73 -21.66 -4.21
C GLY A 150 6.83 -21.93 -5.41
#